data_AF-A0A4R7INK1-F1
#
_entry.id   AF-A0A4R7INK1-F1
#
_cell.length_a   1.000
_cell.length_b   1.000
_cell.length_c   1.000
_cell.angle_alpha   90.00
_cell.angle_beta   90.00
_cell.angle_gamma   90.00
#
_symmetry.space_group_name_H-M   'P 1'
#
loop_
_entity.id
_entity.type
_entity.pdbx_description
1 polymer ?
#
loop_
_entity_poly.entity_id
_entity_poly.type
_entity_poly.pdbx_seq_one_letter_code
_entity_poly.pdbx_strand_id
1 'polypeptide(L)'
;MGSSDRGRTRERGGPPPEAVGSGTAEAQISALRLRIDELDTVVIGLLQQRARLSAEVQRTRVADQGSSLAPDREQAVRRHFQSGLGARGEDVADAVLLLCRGLPNAPRTSDTVSSVRRGRK
;
A
#
# COMPACT_ATOMS: atom_id res chain seq x y z
N MET A 1 51.33 -42.50 -39.93
CA MET A 1 49.87 -42.25 -39.91
C MET A 1 49.48 -41.87 -38.48
N GLY A 2 48.77 -40.81 -38.15
CA GLY A 2 48.21 -39.68 -38.87
C GLY A 2 47.79 -38.66 -37.81
N SER A 3 48.18 -37.40 -38.03
CA SER A 3 47.86 -36.25 -37.17
C SER A 3 46.35 -36.11 -37.00
N SER A 4 45.89 -35.83 -35.78
CA SER A 4 44.56 -35.29 -35.55
C SER A 4 44.70 -34.05 -34.66
N ASP A 5 45.35 -33.06 -35.25
CA ASP A 5 45.03 -31.66 -35.00
C ASP A 5 43.63 -31.38 -35.55
N ARG A 6 42.66 -31.20 -34.65
CA ARG A 6 41.37 -30.59 -34.96
C ARG A 6 41.07 -29.54 -33.92
N GLY A 7 41.65 -28.36 -34.15
CA GLY A 7 40.90 -27.11 -34.27
C GLY A 7 39.77 -26.94 -33.26
N ARG A 8 40.12 -26.49 -32.06
CA ARG A 8 39.18 -25.91 -31.11
C ARG A 8 38.82 -24.51 -31.60
N THR A 9 37.86 -24.42 -32.52
CA THR A 9 37.27 -23.15 -32.94
C THR A 9 36.58 -22.54 -31.72
N ARG A 10 37.16 -21.43 -31.24
CA ARG A 10 36.53 -20.56 -30.25
C ARG A 10 35.25 -20.00 -30.87
N GLU A 11 34.09 -20.58 -30.56
CA GLU A 11 32.83 -19.86 -30.68
C GLU A 11 32.84 -18.76 -29.63
N ARG A 12 33.33 -17.61 -30.06
CA ARG A 12 33.11 -16.33 -29.40
C ARG A 12 31.61 -16.05 -29.59
N GLY A 13 30.80 -16.51 -28.64
CA GLY A 13 29.40 -16.13 -28.54
C GLY A 13 29.32 -14.60 -28.62
N GLY A 14 28.59 -14.11 -29.63
CA GLY A 14 28.37 -12.69 -29.84
C GLY A 14 27.74 -12.03 -28.61
N PRO A 15 27.85 -10.70 -28.47
CA PRO A 15 27.22 -10.00 -27.36
C PRO A 15 25.71 -10.33 -27.33
N PRO A 16 25.11 -10.48 -26.14
CA PRO A 16 23.68 -10.76 -26.02
C PRO A 16 22.89 -9.68 -26.77
N PRO A 17 21.75 -10.03 -27.41
CA PRO A 17 20.94 -9.06 -28.12
C PRO A 17 20.58 -7.93 -27.16
N GLU A 18 21.01 -6.72 -27.52
CA GLU A 18 20.86 -5.53 -26.69
C GLU A 18 19.39 -5.34 -26.29
N ALA A 19 19.23 -4.87 -25.05
CA ALA A 19 17.98 -4.66 -24.35
C ALA A 19 17.11 -3.54 -24.95
N VAL A 20 16.67 -3.65 -26.20
CA VAL A 20 15.84 -2.63 -26.86
C VAL A 20 14.39 -2.61 -26.33
N GLY A 21 14.07 -3.44 -25.33
CA GLY A 21 12.75 -3.51 -24.69
C GLY A 21 12.73 -3.24 -23.18
N SER A 22 13.88 -3.08 -22.50
CA SER A 22 13.86 -2.86 -21.02
C SER A 22 13.55 -1.41 -20.66
N GLY A 23 14.08 -0.44 -21.41
CA GLY A 23 13.84 0.99 -21.14
C GLY A 23 12.37 1.41 -21.29
N THR A 24 11.61 0.77 -22.19
CA THR A 24 10.17 1.06 -22.37
C THR A 24 9.32 0.38 -21.30
N ALA A 25 9.63 -0.88 -20.95
CA ALA A 25 8.95 -1.59 -19.87
C ALA A 25 9.21 -0.93 -18.49
N GLU A 26 10.45 -0.53 -18.21
CA GLU A 26 10.83 0.17 -16.98
C GLU A 26 10.14 1.54 -16.87
N ALA A 27 10.05 2.29 -17.97
CA ALA A 27 9.30 3.54 -18.02
C ALA A 27 7.80 3.32 -17.76
N GLN A 28 7.19 2.28 -18.36
CA GLN A 28 5.78 1.94 -18.15
C GLN A 28 5.52 1.51 -16.69
N ILE A 29 6.38 0.68 -16.10
CA ILE A 29 6.27 0.27 -14.70
C ILE A 29 6.35 1.49 -13.78
N SER A 30 7.27 2.42 -14.05
CA SER A 30 7.43 3.63 -13.27
C SER A 30 6.18 4.53 -13.32
N ALA A 31 5.58 4.69 -14.50
CA ALA A 31 4.33 5.44 -14.67
C ALA A 31 3.15 4.77 -13.92
N LEU A 32 3.05 3.44 -13.98
CA LEU A 32 2.02 2.70 -13.24
C LEU A 32 2.17 2.83 -11.72
N ARG A 33 3.41 2.78 -11.21
CA ARG A 33 3.68 2.97 -9.77
C ARG A 33 3.28 4.36 -9.30
N LEU A 34 3.60 5.40 -10.07
CA LEU A 34 3.14 6.76 -9.74
C LEU A 34 1.61 6.82 -9.66
N ARG A 35 0.91 6.14 -10.59
CA ARG A 35 -0.54 6.08 -10.56
C ARG A 35 -1.09 5.30 -9.35
N ILE A 36 -0.40 4.26 -8.90
CA ILE A 36 -0.73 3.54 -7.67
C ILE A 36 -0.57 4.48 -6.46
N ASP A 37 0.53 5.22 -6.38
CA ASP A 37 0.78 6.15 -5.26
C ASP A 37 -0.30 7.27 -5.18
N GLU A 38 -0.75 7.77 -6.34
CA GLU A 38 -1.88 8.71 -6.43
C GLU A 38 -3.18 8.08 -5.92
N LEU A 39 -3.48 6.84 -6.29
CA LEU A 39 -4.65 6.11 -5.81
C LEU A 39 -4.57 5.86 -4.30
N ASP A 40 -3.40 5.48 -3.79
CA ASP A 40 -3.17 5.24 -2.37
C ASP A 40 -3.40 6.53 -1.56
N THR A 41 -2.97 7.68 -2.08
CA THR A 41 -3.26 8.98 -1.47
C THR A 41 -4.77 9.22 -1.33
N VAL A 42 -5.54 8.90 -2.37
CA VAL A 42 -7.01 9.01 -2.35
C VAL A 42 -7.62 8.02 -1.35
N VAL A 43 -7.18 6.77 -1.34
CA VAL A 43 -7.64 5.73 -0.42
C VAL A 43 -7.40 6.14 1.03
N ILE A 44 -6.20 6.65 1.36
CA ILE A 44 -5.86 7.15 2.69
C ILE A 44 -6.82 8.27 3.10
N GLY A 45 -7.09 9.23 2.23
CA GLY A 45 -8.03 10.32 2.50
C GLY A 45 -9.44 9.82 2.80
N LEU A 46 -9.94 8.85 2.01
CA LEU A 46 -11.26 8.23 2.22
C LEU A 46 -11.32 7.46 3.55
N LEU A 47 -10.27 6.73 3.90
CA LEU A 47 -10.20 5.99 5.16
C LEU A 47 -10.19 6.94 6.38
N GLN A 48 -9.45 8.05 6.30
CA GLN A 48 -9.47 9.08 7.34
C GLN A 48 -10.86 9.71 7.50
N GLN A 49 -11.54 10.03 6.39
CA GLN A 49 -12.90 10.55 6.44
C GLN A 49 -13.87 9.54 7.07
N ARG A 50 -13.79 8.27 6.67
CA ARG A 50 -14.60 7.19 7.25
C ARG A 50 -14.36 7.02 8.75
N ALA A 51 -13.11 7.14 9.21
CA ALA A 51 -12.78 7.07 10.62
C ALA A 51 -13.40 8.22 11.42
N ARG A 52 -13.38 9.46 10.90
CA ARG A 52 -14.04 10.62 11.53
C ARG A 52 -15.54 10.41 11.68
N LEU A 53 -16.21 9.93 10.63
CA LEU A 53 -17.65 9.61 10.65
C LEU A 53 -17.96 8.48 11.63
N SER A 54 -17.10 7.45 11.68
CA SER A 54 -17.27 6.32 12.60
C SER A 54 -17.14 6.78 14.06
N ALA A 55 -16.21 7.68 14.36
CA ALA A 55 -16.07 8.28 15.69
C ALA A 55 -17.29 9.15 16.08
N GLU A 56 -17.91 9.84 15.11
CA GLU A 56 -19.13 10.61 15.34
C GLU A 56 -20.32 9.71 15.67
N VAL A 57 -20.57 8.69 14.84
CA VAL A 57 -21.59 7.65 15.14
C VAL A 57 -21.34 7.04 16.52
N GLN A 58 -20.06 6.82 16.85
CA GLN A 58 -19.69 6.21 18.10
C GLN A 58 -20.06 7.06 19.31
N ARG A 59 -19.76 8.37 19.26
CA ARG A 59 -20.12 9.34 20.30
C ARG A 59 -21.64 9.43 20.47
N THR A 60 -22.39 9.49 19.38
CA THR A 60 -23.85 9.53 19.42
C THR A 60 -24.44 8.27 20.07
N ARG A 61 -23.95 7.08 19.71
CA ARG A 61 -24.42 5.82 20.32
C ARG A 61 -24.13 5.72 21.81
N VAL A 62 -22.95 6.15 22.24
CA VAL A 62 -22.60 6.13 23.67
C VAL A 62 -23.51 7.08 24.44
N ALA A 63 -23.81 8.26 23.88
CA ALA A 63 -24.73 9.22 24.49
C ALA A 63 -26.16 8.69 24.61
N ASP A 64 -26.67 7.99 23.58
CA ASP A 64 -28.08 7.57 23.52
C ASP A 64 -28.34 6.17 24.09
N GLN A 65 -27.40 5.22 23.90
CA GLN A 65 -27.62 3.78 24.10
C GLN A 65 -26.64 3.16 25.11
N GLY A 66 -25.67 3.92 25.62
CA GLY A 66 -24.67 3.45 26.59
C GLY A 66 -23.69 2.40 26.05
N SER A 67 -23.85 1.94 24.80
CA SER A 67 -22.99 0.94 24.18
C SER A 67 -22.29 1.49 22.95
N SER A 68 -20.98 1.28 22.94
CA SER A 68 -20.14 1.70 21.83
C SER A 68 -20.37 0.80 20.60
N LEU A 69 -20.47 -0.51 20.81
CA LEU A 69 -20.41 -1.49 19.74
C LEU A 69 -21.76 -1.75 19.06
N ALA A 70 -21.70 -2.14 17.79
CA ALA A 70 -22.85 -2.51 16.95
C ALA A 70 -22.54 -3.77 16.11
N PRO A 71 -22.58 -4.98 16.70
CA PRO A 71 -22.16 -6.22 16.03
C PRO A 71 -22.82 -6.45 14.67
N ASP A 72 -24.13 -6.21 14.56
CA ASP A 72 -24.87 -6.34 13.30
C ASP A 72 -24.36 -5.40 12.22
N ARG A 73 -23.97 -4.18 12.61
CA ARG A 73 -23.42 -3.19 11.69
C ARG A 73 -22.05 -3.60 11.18
N GLU A 74 -21.22 -4.15 12.05
CA GLU A 74 -19.88 -4.65 11.69
C GLU A 74 -19.97 -5.81 10.71
N GLN A 75 -20.89 -6.75 10.95
CA GLN A 75 -21.14 -7.83 10.01
C GLN A 75 -21.61 -7.32 8.65
N ALA A 76 -22.45 -6.27 8.62
CA ALA A 76 -22.86 -5.63 7.37
C ALA A 76 -21.69 -4.95 6.64
N VAL A 77 -20.70 -4.39 7.36
CA VAL A 77 -19.47 -3.86 6.74
C VAL A 77 -18.67 -4.99 6.11
N ARG A 78 -18.42 -6.10 6.82
CA ARG A 78 -17.70 -7.26 6.27
C ARG A 78 -18.33 -7.78 4.98
N ARG A 79 -19.66 -7.98 4.98
CA ARG A 79 -20.40 -8.41 3.77
C ARG A 79 -20.26 -7.42 2.61
N HIS A 80 -20.29 -6.12 2.89
CA HIS A 80 -20.15 -5.10 1.86
C HIS A 80 -18.79 -5.15 1.17
N PHE A 81 -17.70 -5.24 1.95
CA PHE A 81 -16.36 -5.37 1.36
C PHE A 81 -16.15 -6.72 0.67
N GLN A 82 -16.66 -7.82 1.24
CA GLN A 82 -16.62 -9.13 0.60
C GLN A 82 -17.33 -9.13 -0.77
N SER A 83 -18.46 -8.44 -0.87
CA SER A 83 -19.19 -8.30 -2.15
C SER A 83 -18.41 -7.48 -3.18
N GLY A 84 -17.65 -6.47 -2.75
CA GLY A 84 -16.87 -5.60 -3.64
C GLY A 84 -15.47 -6.12 -4.01
N LEU A 85 -14.82 -6.88 -3.13
CA LEU A 85 -13.42 -7.30 -3.24
C LEU A 85 -13.23 -8.82 -3.28
N GLY A 86 -14.33 -9.59 -3.19
CA GLY A 86 -14.30 -11.05 -3.16
C GLY A 86 -13.73 -11.60 -1.85
N ALA A 87 -13.00 -12.71 -1.93
CA ALA A 87 -12.54 -13.48 -0.77
C ALA A 87 -11.68 -12.68 0.22
N ARG A 88 -10.90 -11.70 -0.26
CA ARG A 88 -10.05 -10.84 0.59
C ARG A 88 -10.78 -9.61 1.14
N GLY A 89 -12.04 -9.41 0.76
CA GLY A 89 -12.81 -8.25 1.22
C GLY A 89 -13.07 -8.25 2.72
N GLU A 90 -13.22 -9.42 3.34
CA GLU A 90 -13.40 -9.53 4.78
C GLU A 90 -12.17 -9.04 5.54
N ASP A 91 -10.96 -9.43 5.11
CA ASP A 91 -9.69 -8.96 5.70
C ASP A 91 -9.55 -7.43 5.62
N VAL A 92 -9.96 -6.84 4.49
CA VAL A 92 -9.94 -5.39 4.32
C VAL A 92 -10.97 -4.71 5.23
N ALA A 93 -12.19 -5.25 5.35
CA ALA A 93 -13.19 -4.72 6.26
C ALA A 93 -12.69 -4.73 7.71
N ASP A 94 -12.03 -5.81 8.14
CA ASP A 94 -11.50 -5.94 9.49
C ASP A 94 -10.39 -4.92 9.77
N ALA A 95 -9.46 -4.72 8.82
CA ALA A 95 -8.44 -3.68 8.91
C ALA A 95 -9.07 -2.27 9.02
N VAL A 96 -10.11 -2.00 8.25
CA VAL A 96 -10.83 -0.72 8.26
C VAL A 96 -11.60 -0.50 9.57
N LEU A 97 -12.27 -1.54 10.08
CA LEU A 97 -12.96 -1.50 11.39
C LEU A 97 -11.96 -1.27 12.52
N LEU A 98 -10.81 -1.94 12.48
CA LEU A 98 -9.73 -1.76 13.43
C LEU A 98 -9.18 -0.32 13.41
N LEU A 99 -8.90 0.22 12.23
CA LEU A 99 -8.46 1.62 12.06
C LEU A 99 -9.43 2.60 12.72
N CYS A 100 -10.73 2.41 12.51
CA CYS A 100 -11.76 3.33 12.99
C CYS A 100 -12.01 3.25 14.51
N ARG A 101 -11.56 2.17 15.18
CA ARG A 101 -11.67 2.00 16.64
C ARG A 101 -10.53 2.67 17.41
N GLY A 102 -9.56 3.26 16.72
CA GLY A 102 -8.47 4.01 17.34
C GLY A 102 -7.23 3.18 17.61
N LEU A 103 -6.59 2.68 16.55
CA LEU A 103 -5.12 2.62 16.62
C LEU A 103 -4.62 4.04 16.97
N PRO A 104 -3.70 4.19 17.94
CA PRO A 104 -3.13 5.49 18.28
C PRO A 104 -2.54 6.10 17.00
N ASN A 105 -2.93 7.35 16.75
CA ASN A 105 -2.53 8.24 15.65
C ASN A 105 -1.30 7.77 14.82
N ALA A 106 -1.49 7.70 13.50
CA ALA A 106 -0.46 7.65 12.47
C ALA A 106 0.76 8.55 12.79
N PRO A 107 1.97 8.22 12.30
CA PRO A 107 3.24 8.80 12.75
C PRO A 107 3.23 10.33 12.76
N ARG A 108 3.70 10.92 13.88
CA ARG A 108 4.02 12.34 13.97
C ARG A 108 5.22 12.66 13.07
N THR A 109 4.97 12.85 11.78
CA THR A 109 5.96 13.38 10.84
C THR A 109 6.03 14.91 11.02
N SER A 110 6.60 15.40 12.13
CA SER A 110 6.97 16.82 12.26
C SER A 110 8.05 17.16 13.30
N ASP A 111 8.66 16.22 14.03
CA ASP A 111 9.56 16.60 15.16
C ASP A 111 11.07 16.48 14.92
N THR A 112 11.59 16.20 13.72
CA THR A 112 13.06 16.03 13.54
C THR A 112 13.78 17.19 12.84
N VAL A 113 13.09 18.16 12.21
CA VAL A 113 13.77 19.29 11.53
C VAL A 113 13.48 20.63 12.23
N SER A 114 13.80 20.75 13.51
CA SER A 114 13.94 22.07 14.18
C SER A 114 14.93 22.13 15.35
N SER A 115 15.78 21.09 15.53
CA SER A 115 16.84 21.15 16.55
C SER A 115 18.23 21.54 16.01
N VAL A 116 18.39 21.82 14.71
CA VAL A 116 19.68 22.21 14.08
C VAL A 116 19.87 23.74 13.98
N ARG A 117 19.07 24.55 14.71
CA ARG A 117 19.23 26.02 14.72
C ARG A 117 19.38 26.68 16.09
N ARG A 118 19.51 25.92 17.17
CA ARG A 118 19.82 26.47 18.50
C ARG A 118 21.08 25.81 19.07
N GLY A 119 22.24 26.39 18.75
CA GLY A 119 23.51 25.92 19.29
C GLY A 119 24.75 26.30 18.47
N ARG A 120 24.83 27.55 17.99
CA ARG A 120 26.11 28.18 17.67
C ARG A 120 26.19 29.48 18.46
N LYS A 121 26.80 29.41 19.63
CA LYS A 121 27.53 30.50 20.27
C LYS A 121 28.83 29.92 20.79
#